data_AF-A0A350YTA9-F1
#
_entry.id   AF-A0A350YTA9-F1
#
_cell.length_a   1.000
_cell.length_b   1.000
_cell.length_c   1.000
_cell.angle_alpha   90.00
_cell.angle_beta   90.00
_cell.angle_gamma   90.00
#
_symmetry.space_group_name_H-M   'P 1'
#
loop_
_entity.id
_entity.type
_entity.pdbx_description
1 polymer ?
#
loop_
_entity_poly.entity_id
_entity_poly.type
_entity_poly.pdbx_seq_one_letter_code
_entity_poly.pdbx_strand_id
1 'polypeptide(L)'
;QVVYSSRFTNGAGGTKELYYSNGGMMNLDTNKVTPEGGLSAREAQAMGMQANLLEPFELPSIRVETAANTGGDPMTTAHVRNWMECVRSRKKPNADVVAGYNHSIANIMCTAGLRTGEKATFDEATQEVMAGGKVFQY
;
A
#
# COMPACT_ATOMS: atom_id res chain seq x y z
N GLN A 1 14.56 4.58 16.88
CA GLN A 1 14.75 4.11 15.50
C GLN A 1 13.77 2.97 15.28
N VAL A 2 12.71 3.20 14.50
CA VAL A 2 11.75 2.14 14.15
C VAL A 2 12.16 1.64 12.78
N VAL A 3 12.68 0.42 12.74
CA VAL A 3 12.99 -0.28 11.49
C VAL A 3 11.67 -0.84 10.97
N TYR A 4 11.16 -0.30 9.87
CA TYR A 4 10.03 -0.90 9.15
C TYR A 4 10.58 -2.02 8.26
N SER A 5 10.88 -3.17 8.85
CA SER A 5 11.13 -4.38 8.06
C SER A 5 9.78 -4.96 7.67
N SER A 6 9.36 -4.76 6.42
CA SER A 6 8.34 -5.61 5.80
C SER A 6 8.83 -7.06 5.91
N ARG A 7 8.13 -7.89 6.69
CA ARG A 7 8.48 -9.31 6.88
C ARG A 7 8.09 -10.18 5.68
N PHE A 8 8.14 -9.66 4.45
CA PHE A 8 7.90 -10.47 3.26
C PHE A 8 9.15 -11.07 2.63
N THR A 9 10.37 -10.69 3.05
CA THR A 9 11.58 -11.46 2.71
C THR A 9 12.64 -11.42 3.82
N ASN A 10 13.23 -12.59 4.08
CA ASN A 10 14.52 -12.74 4.75
C ASN A 10 15.57 -11.99 3.91
N GLY A 11 16.43 -11.21 4.56
CA GLY A 11 17.47 -10.40 3.94
C GLY A 11 18.39 -11.22 3.02
N ALA A 12 18.01 -11.31 1.76
CA ALA A 12 18.82 -11.80 0.66
C ALA A 12 19.08 -10.64 -0.32
N GLY A 13 19.61 -9.53 0.20
CA GLY A 13 20.48 -8.61 -0.55
C GLY A 13 19.95 -7.96 -1.84
N GLY A 14 18.64 -7.91 -2.08
CA GLY A 14 18.06 -7.21 -3.22
C GLY A 14 16.56 -6.97 -3.05
N THR A 15 16.12 -5.74 -3.30
CA THR A 15 14.69 -5.36 -3.35
C THR A 15 14.05 -5.90 -4.62
N LYS A 16 13.75 -7.20 -4.66
CA LYS A 16 12.89 -7.79 -5.69
C LYS A 16 11.47 -7.92 -5.18
N GLU A 17 10.80 -6.77 -5.04
CA GLU A 17 9.38 -6.73 -4.72
C GLU A 17 8.60 -6.35 -5.98
N LEU A 18 7.76 -7.28 -6.45
CA LEU A 18 6.87 -7.11 -7.59
C LEU A 18 5.43 -7.19 -7.08
N TYR A 19 4.70 -6.09 -7.16
CA TYR A 19 3.30 -6.01 -6.76
C TYR A 19 2.42 -5.95 -8.00
N TYR A 20 1.44 -6.83 -8.09
CA TYR A 20 0.47 -6.86 -9.18
C TYR A 20 -0.89 -6.38 -8.71
N SER A 21 -1.59 -5.69 -9.60
CA SER A 21 -2.98 -5.28 -9.44
C SER A 21 -3.70 -5.44 -10.77
N ASN A 22 -5.01 -5.29 -10.78
CA ASN A 22 -5.76 -5.22 -12.03
C ASN A 22 -5.40 -4.00 -12.89
N GLY A 23 -4.61 -3.04 -12.39
CA GLY A 23 -4.10 -1.90 -13.16
C GLY A 23 -2.71 -2.12 -13.76
N GLY A 24 -2.00 -3.19 -13.39
CA GLY A 24 -0.62 -3.45 -13.81
C GLY A 24 0.31 -3.80 -12.65
N MET A 25 1.61 -3.64 -12.89
CA MET A 25 2.70 -4.04 -11.99
C MET A 25 3.43 -2.82 -11.43
N MET A 26 3.74 -2.85 -10.14
CA MET A 26 4.75 -2.01 -9.50
C MET A 26 5.99 -2.86 -9.21
N ASN A 27 7.11 -2.51 -9.83
CA ASN A 27 8.38 -3.21 -9.72
C ASN A 27 9.39 -2.34 -8.95
N LEU A 28 9.71 -2.73 -7.72
CA LEU A 28 10.66 -1.99 -6.87
C LEU A 28 12.13 -2.30 -7.17
N ASP A 29 12.42 -3.31 -8.00
CA ASP A 29 13.78 -3.56 -8.52
C ASP A 29 14.14 -2.48 -9.56
N THR A 30 13.19 -2.17 -10.45
CA THR A 30 13.36 -1.14 -11.48
C THR A 30 12.83 0.23 -11.09
N ASN A 31 12.09 0.33 -9.97
CA ASN A 31 11.31 1.52 -9.58
C ASN A 31 10.36 1.97 -10.70
N LYS A 32 9.62 1.03 -11.32
CA LYS A 32 8.68 1.33 -12.40
C LYS A 32 7.30 0.80 -12.11
N VAL A 33 6.30 1.58 -12.47
CA VAL A 33 4.93 1.14 -12.62
C VAL A 33 4.66 0.93 -14.12
N THR A 34 4.13 -0.22 -14.48
CA THR A 34 3.83 -0.59 -15.88
C THR A 34 2.43 -1.23 -15.96
N PRO A 35 1.78 -1.23 -17.14
CA PRO A 35 0.49 -1.92 -17.34
C PRO A 35 0.62 -3.45 -17.36
N GLU A 36 1.82 -4.00 -17.12
CA GLU A 36 2.09 -5.43 -17.20
C GLU A 36 1.28 -6.22 -16.17
N GLY A 37 0.62 -7.28 -16.61
CA GLY A 37 -0.28 -8.07 -15.76
C GLY A 37 -1.59 -7.36 -15.38
N GLY A 38 -1.87 -6.17 -15.94
CA GLY A 38 -3.12 -5.44 -15.75
C GLY A 38 -4.28 -6.01 -16.57
N LEU A 39 -5.48 -5.53 -16.29
CA LEU A 39 -6.72 -6.07 -16.83
C LEU A 39 -7.01 -5.54 -18.24
N SER A 40 -6.76 -6.37 -19.25
CA SER A 40 -7.03 -6.01 -20.65
C SER A 40 -8.52 -6.02 -20.99
N ALA A 41 -8.91 -5.33 -22.06
CA ALA A 41 -10.32 -5.22 -22.49
C ALA A 41 -10.99 -6.58 -22.72
N ARG A 42 -10.25 -7.56 -23.25
CA ARG A 42 -10.75 -8.92 -23.49
C ARG A 42 -11.10 -9.63 -22.17
N GLU A 43 -10.20 -9.56 -21.19
CA GLU A 43 -10.38 -10.19 -19.88
C GLU A 43 -11.47 -9.46 -19.08
N ALA A 44 -11.50 -8.14 -19.16
CA ALA A 44 -12.50 -7.30 -18.51
C ALA A 44 -13.91 -7.64 -18.99
N GLN A 45 -14.08 -7.81 -20.31
CA GLN A 45 -15.38 -8.15 -20.92
C GLN A 45 -15.96 -9.46 -20.38
N ALA A 46 -15.11 -10.48 -20.18
CA ALA A 46 -15.54 -11.76 -19.63
C ALA A 46 -16.04 -11.65 -18.17
N MET A 47 -15.60 -10.63 -17.45
CA MET A 47 -15.98 -10.35 -16.07
C MET A 47 -17.05 -9.24 -15.94
N GLY A 48 -17.55 -8.71 -17.06
CA GLY A 48 -18.47 -7.55 -17.05
C GLY A 48 -17.83 -6.26 -16.53
N MET A 49 -16.50 -6.16 -16.59
CA MET A 49 -15.71 -5.01 -16.14
C MET A 49 -15.18 -4.21 -17.33
N GLN A 50 -14.64 -3.02 -17.05
CA GLN A 50 -13.86 -2.24 -18.01
C GLN A 50 -12.36 -2.52 -17.85
N ALA A 51 -11.59 -2.31 -18.93
CA ALA A 51 -10.14 -2.43 -18.88
C ALA A 51 -9.56 -1.45 -17.85
N ASN A 52 -8.55 -1.89 -17.12
CA ASN A 52 -7.82 -1.06 -16.17
C ASN A 52 -6.32 -1.24 -16.43
N LEU A 53 -5.69 -0.26 -17.08
CA LEU A 53 -4.26 -0.29 -17.39
C LEU A 53 -3.67 1.05 -17.02
N LEU A 54 -2.70 1.06 -16.11
CA LEU A 54 -2.00 2.26 -15.69
C LEU A 54 -0.99 2.68 -16.75
N GLU A 55 -0.91 4.00 -16.99
CA GLU A 55 0.15 4.58 -17.81
C GLU A 55 1.52 4.33 -17.15
N PRO A 56 2.56 3.92 -17.90
CA PRO A 56 3.87 3.67 -17.33
C PRO A 56 4.50 4.93 -16.72
N PHE A 57 5.08 4.80 -15.52
CA PHE A 57 5.87 5.87 -14.91
C PHE A 57 6.97 5.32 -13.99
N GLU A 58 7.98 6.16 -13.74
CA GLU A 58 9.08 5.83 -12.84
C GLU A 58 8.80 6.37 -11.42
N LEU A 59 9.07 5.55 -10.42
CA LEU A 59 9.04 5.93 -9.02
C LEU A 59 10.32 6.71 -8.67
N PRO A 60 10.27 7.62 -7.69
CA PRO A 60 11.46 8.31 -7.19
C PRO A 60 12.52 7.31 -6.73
N SER A 61 13.75 7.43 -7.25
CA SER A 61 14.88 6.56 -6.92
C SER A 61 15.55 6.96 -5.61
N ILE A 62 14.89 6.70 -4.48
CA ILE A 62 15.48 6.89 -3.15
C ILE A 62 16.03 5.55 -2.67
N ARG A 63 17.36 5.45 -2.59
CA ARG A 63 18.03 4.26 -2.08
C ARG A 63 17.97 4.27 -0.54
N VAL A 64 17.33 3.27 0.04
CA VAL A 64 17.25 3.12 1.50
C VAL A 64 18.49 2.38 2.00
N GLU A 65 19.28 3.03 2.86
CA GLU A 65 20.43 2.42 3.52
C GLU A 65 19.99 1.45 4.62
N THR A 66 20.70 0.32 4.77
CA THR A 66 20.36 -0.74 5.76
C THR A 66 21.43 -0.93 6.84
N ALA A 67 22.40 -0.02 6.93
CA ALA A 67 23.44 -0.03 7.96
C ALA A 67 22.85 0.20 9.37
N ALA A 68 23.60 -0.19 10.41
CA ALA A 68 23.19 0.01 11.81
C ALA A 68 22.92 1.49 12.16
N ASN A 69 23.61 2.43 11.50
CA ASN A 69 23.35 3.86 11.57
C ASN A 69 23.11 4.38 10.14
N THR A 70 21.86 4.70 9.83
CA THR A 70 21.44 5.20 8.52
C THR A 70 21.43 6.73 8.45
N GLY A 71 21.91 7.42 9.49
CA GLY A 71 21.75 8.87 9.62
C GLY A 71 20.27 9.28 9.81
N GLY A 72 19.98 10.56 9.56
CA GLY A 72 18.60 11.06 9.58
C GLY A 72 17.83 10.58 8.35
N ASP A 73 16.60 10.08 8.55
CA ASP A 73 15.75 9.62 7.45
C ASP A 73 15.21 10.83 6.64
N PRO A 74 15.63 11.00 5.37
CA PRO A 74 15.15 12.08 4.52
C PRO A 74 13.64 12.02 4.28
N MET A 75 13.05 10.81 4.26
CA MET A 75 11.62 10.63 4.04
C MET A 75 10.81 11.08 5.24
N THR A 76 11.16 10.65 6.46
CA THR A 76 10.56 11.18 7.69
C THR A 76 10.66 12.71 7.75
N THR A 77 11.82 13.28 7.41
CA THR A 77 12.01 14.73 7.40
C THR A 77 11.10 15.43 6.39
N ALA A 78 10.98 14.89 5.17
CA ALA A 78 10.08 15.40 4.15
C ALA A 78 8.60 15.30 4.57
N HIS A 79 8.19 14.19 5.20
CA HIS A 79 6.84 14.00 5.72
C HIS A 79 6.49 15.03 6.79
N VAL A 80 7.35 15.22 7.80
CA VAL A 80 7.14 16.21 8.86
C VAL A 80 7.13 17.63 8.29
N ARG A 81 8.00 17.94 7.32
CA ARG A 81 7.99 19.23 6.63
C ARG A 81 6.66 19.47 5.91
N ASN A 82 6.19 18.51 5.12
CA ASN A 82 4.89 18.61 4.43
C ASN A 82 3.76 18.88 5.43
N TRP A 83 3.74 18.16 6.56
CA TRP A 83 2.73 18.38 7.59
C TRP A 83 2.79 19.80 8.18
N MET A 84 3.98 20.28 8.56
CA MET A 84 4.17 21.64 9.09
C MET A 84 3.75 22.72 8.08
N GLU A 85 4.07 22.54 6.80
CA GLU A 85 3.67 23.44 5.72
C GLU A 85 2.16 23.43 5.50
N CYS A 86 1.52 22.27 5.55
CA CYS A 86 0.06 22.13 5.49
C CYS A 86 -0.63 22.80 6.67
N VAL A 87 -0.09 22.66 7.89
CA VAL A 87 -0.61 23.37 9.09
C VAL A 87 -0.55 24.88 8.89
N ARG A 88 0.58 25.41 8.39
CA ARG A 88 0.77 26.84 8.16
C ARG A 88 -0.13 27.37 7.04
N SER A 89 -0.19 26.68 5.91
CA SER A 89 -0.94 27.09 4.72
C SER A 89 -2.42 26.73 4.75
N ARG A 90 -2.85 25.91 5.73
CA ARG A 90 -4.19 25.32 5.81
C ARG A 90 -4.56 24.45 4.60
N LYS A 91 -3.56 23.95 3.87
CA LYS A 91 -3.77 22.98 2.78
C LYS A 91 -3.94 21.56 3.34
N LYS A 92 -4.75 20.73 2.66
CA LYS A 92 -4.84 19.30 2.92
C LYS A 92 -3.45 18.62 2.83
N PRO A 93 -3.04 17.83 3.84
CA PRO A 93 -1.81 17.02 3.79
C PRO A 93 -1.83 15.97 2.68
N ASN A 94 -0.64 15.57 2.23
CA ASN A 94 -0.50 14.48 1.24
C ASN A 94 -0.99 13.13 1.81
N ALA A 95 -0.79 12.91 3.12
CA ALA A 95 -1.33 11.77 3.86
C ALA A 95 -2.28 12.31 4.94
N ASP A 96 -3.58 12.29 4.65
CA ASP A 96 -4.60 12.79 5.56
C ASP A 96 -5.10 11.71 6.54
N VAL A 97 -6.04 12.10 7.41
CA VAL A 97 -6.64 11.18 8.38
C VAL A 97 -7.43 10.04 7.70
N VAL A 98 -7.99 10.29 6.51
CA VAL A 98 -8.76 9.28 5.76
C VAL A 98 -7.83 8.18 5.25
N ALA A 99 -6.64 8.54 4.76
CA ALA A 99 -5.62 7.55 4.42
C ALA A 99 -5.23 6.69 5.63
N GLY A 100 -5.05 7.31 6.80
CA GLY A 100 -4.76 6.59 8.05
C GLY A 100 -5.90 5.65 8.50
N TYR A 101 -7.15 6.08 8.32
CA TYR A 101 -8.33 5.27 8.57
C TYR A 101 -8.39 4.04 7.65
N ASN A 102 -8.19 4.23 6.35
CA ASN A 102 -8.18 3.14 5.36
C ASN A 102 -7.07 2.11 5.65
N HIS A 103 -5.87 2.57 6.03
CA HIS A 103 -4.78 1.68 6.44
C HIS A 103 -5.14 0.86 7.70
N SER A 104 -5.85 1.47 8.64
CA SER A 104 -6.29 0.79 9.86
C SER A 104 -7.31 -0.31 9.53
N ILE A 105 -8.25 -0.06 8.62
CA ILE A 105 -9.18 -1.08 8.11
C ILE A 105 -8.41 -2.26 7.51
N ALA A 106 -7.45 -1.99 6.62
CA ALA A 106 -6.65 -3.04 5.99
C ALA A 106 -5.88 -3.88 7.02
N ASN A 107 -5.32 -3.25 8.06
CA ASN A 107 -4.62 -3.96 9.14
C ASN A 107 -5.56 -4.86 9.96
N ILE A 108 -6.77 -4.39 10.26
CA ILE A 108 -7.80 -5.19 10.95
C ILE A 108 -8.26 -6.35 10.07
N MET A 109 -8.50 -6.12 8.77
CA MET A 109 -8.85 -7.17 7.80
C MET A 109 -7.76 -8.24 7.70
N CYS A 110 -6.48 -7.84 7.66
CA CYS A 110 -5.36 -8.78 7.69
C CYS A 110 -5.38 -9.64 8.96
N THR A 111 -5.60 -9.01 10.11
CA THR A 111 -5.72 -9.72 11.40
C THR A 111 -6.91 -10.68 11.40
N ALA A 112 -8.06 -10.25 10.87
CA ALA A 112 -9.26 -11.08 10.76
C ALA A 112 -9.00 -12.32 9.89
N GLY A 113 -8.40 -12.15 8.71
CA GLY A 113 -8.04 -13.26 7.83
C GLY A 113 -7.03 -14.21 8.48
N LEU A 114 -6.00 -13.68 9.14
CA LEU A 114 -5.00 -14.49 9.84
C LEU A 114 -5.59 -15.32 10.98
N ARG A 115 -6.52 -14.77 11.75
CA ARG A 115 -7.12 -15.46 12.91
C ARG A 115 -8.23 -16.43 12.53
N THR A 116 -9.01 -16.10 11.52
CA THR A 116 -10.20 -16.89 11.15
C THR A 116 -9.94 -17.87 10.01
N GLY A 117 -8.94 -17.60 9.15
CA GLY A 117 -8.76 -18.32 7.89
C GLY A 117 -9.80 -17.96 6.82
N GLU A 118 -10.73 -17.05 7.12
CA GLU A 118 -11.81 -16.64 6.23
C GLU A 118 -11.41 -15.42 5.38
N LYS A 119 -12.12 -15.23 4.26
CA LYS A 119 -12.01 -14.00 3.48
C LYS A 119 -12.53 -12.82 4.32
N ALA A 120 -11.66 -11.86 4.60
CA ALA A 120 -12.05 -10.61 5.25
C ALA A 120 -12.64 -9.62 4.24
N THR A 121 -13.69 -8.91 4.62
CA THR A 121 -14.29 -7.80 3.87
C THR A 121 -14.56 -6.62 4.80
N PHE A 122 -14.74 -5.43 4.24
CA PHE A 122 -15.17 -4.25 5.00
C PHE A 122 -16.60 -3.88 4.59
N ASP A 123 -17.50 -3.75 5.55
CA ASP A 123 -18.85 -3.24 5.34
C ASP A 123 -18.83 -1.71 5.49
N GLU A 124 -19.00 -0.99 4.38
CA GLU A 124 -18.97 0.47 4.38
C GLU A 124 -20.18 1.11 5.08
N ALA A 125 -21.32 0.40 5.15
CA ALA A 125 -22.54 0.91 5.74
C ALA A 125 -22.48 0.85 7.27
N THR A 126 -21.96 -0.24 7.83
CA THR A 126 -21.80 -0.41 9.29
C THR A 126 -20.42 0.02 9.78
N GLN A 127 -19.46 0.22 8.88
CA GLN A 127 -18.05 0.48 9.16
C GLN A 127 -17.35 -0.65 9.93
N GLU A 128 -17.73 -1.90 9.64
CA GLU A 128 -17.22 -3.07 10.33
C GLU A 128 -16.35 -3.95 9.43
N VAL A 129 -15.33 -4.56 10.03
CA VAL A 129 -14.59 -5.63 9.37
C VAL A 129 -15.31 -6.95 9.59
N MET A 130 -15.56 -7.66 8.50
CA MET A 130 -16.33 -8.90 8.46
C MET A 130 -15.40 -10.07 8.11
N ALA A 131 -15.61 -11.22 8.74
CA ALA A 131 -14.97 -12.49 8.41
C ALA A 131 -15.98 -13.63 8.53
N GLY A 132 -16.07 -14.50 7.53
CA GLY A 132 -17.04 -15.61 7.52
C GLY A 132 -18.51 -15.13 7.64
N GLY A 133 -18.82 -13.93 7.15
CA GLY A 133 -20.16 -13.33 7.22
C GLY A 133 -20.56 -12.77 8.59
N LYS A 134 -19.62 -12.60 9.52
CA LYS A 134 -19.87 -12.03 10.86
C LYS A 134 -18.89 -10.89 11.16
N VAL A 135 -19.28 -9.99 12.05
CA VAL A 135 -18.40 -8.94 12.57
C VAL A 135 -17.21 -9.59 13.26
N PHE A 136 -16.01 -9.20 12.84
CA PHE A 136 -14.77 -9.69 13.44
C PHE A 136 -14.58 -9.09 14.84
N GLN A 137 -14.40 -9.97 15.83
CA GLN A 137 -14.14 -9.64 17.23
C GLN A 137 -12.86 -10.37 17.66
N TYR A 138 -12.03 -9.75 18.50
CA TYR A 138 -10.68 -10.22 18.82
C TYR A 138 -10.51 -10.79 20.23
#